data_AF-A6JGI9-F1
#
_entry.id   AF-A6JGI9-F1
#
_cell.length_a   1.000
_cell.length_b   1.000
_cell.length_c   1.000
_cell.angle_alpha   90.00
_cell.angle_beta   90.00
_cell.angle_gamma   90.00
#
_symmetry.space_group_name_H-M   'P 1'
#
loop_
_entity.id
_entity.type
_entity.pdbx_description
1 polymer ?
#
loop_
_entity_poly.entity_id
_entity_poly.type
_entity_poly.pdbx_seq_one_letter_code
_entity_poly.pdbx_strand_id
1 'polypeptide(L)'
;MVHGWPGSFYEFYKIIPLLTDPKSHGLSDEHVFEVICPSIPGYGYSEASSKKGLNSVATARIFYKLMTRLGFQKFYIQGGDWGSLICTNMAQMVPNHVKGLHLNMAFISRSFYTMTPLLGQRFGRFLGYTEKDIELLYPYKEKVFYSIMRESGYLHIQATKPDTVGCALNDSPVGLAAYILEKFSTWTKSEYRELEDGGLERKFSLDDLLVNIMIYWTTGTIVSSQRYYKENLGQGIMVHKHEGMKVFVPTGFSAFPSELLHAPEKWVKVKYPKLISYSYMERGGHFAAFEEPKLLAQDIRKFVSLAELQ
;
A
#
# COMPACT_ATOMS: atom_id res chain seq x y z
N MET A 1 -4.95 10.50 0.84
CA MET A 1 -4.62 9.14 0.35
C MET A 1 -3.15 9.12 0.01
N VAL A 2 -2.41 8.10 0.41
CA VAL A 2 -0.95 8.04 0.26
C VAL A 2 -0.57 6.83 -0.60
N HIS A 3 0.19 7.07 -1.66
CA HIS A 3 0.61 6.05 -2.64
C HIS A 3 1.82 5.24 -2.15
N GLY A 4 2.24 4.28 -2.97
CA GLY A 4 3.40 3.42 -2.74
C GLY A 4 4.53 3.60 -3.75
N TRP A 5 5.38 2.57 -3.84
CA TRP A 5 6.34 2.34 -4.91
C TRP A 5 5.96 1.06 -5.66
N PRO A 6 6.11 0.96 -6.99
CA PRO A 6 6.60 1.98 -7.93
C PRO A 6 5.48 2.88 -8.47
N GLY A 7 4.42 3.08 -7.68
CA GLY A 7 3.32 3.95 -8.05
C GLY A 7 3.56 5.42 -7.76
N SER A 8 2.50 6.22 -7.86
CA SER A 8 2.52 7.68 -7.66
C SER A 8 1.12 8.17 -7.29
N PHE A 9 0.97 9.47 -7.03
CA PHE A 9 -0.35 10.06 -6.80
C PHE A 9 -1.34 9.81 -7.95
N TYR A 10 -0.86 9.51 -9.16
CA TYR A 10 -1.69 9.22 -10.33
C TYR A 10 -2.54 7.95 -10.17
N GLU A 11 -2.14 7.00 -9.30
CA GLU A 11 -2.96 5.84 -8.95
C GLU A 11 -4.35 6.23 -8.45
N PHE A 12 -4.48 7.45 -7.88
CA PHE A 12 -5.74 7.95 -7.35
C PHE A 12 -6.60 8.69 -8.37
N TYR A 13 -6.12 8.91 -9.59
CA TYR A 13 -6.80 9.78 -10.57
C TYR A 13 -8.24 9.33 -10.85
N LYS A 14 -8.46 8.02 -11.00
CA LYS A 14 -9.78 7.45 -11.28
C LYS A 14 -10.70 7.34 -10.07
N ILE A 15 -10.15 7.27 -8.84
CA ILE A 15 -10.95 7.15 -7.62
C ILE A 15 -11.37 8.52 -7.06
N ILE A 16 -10.61 9.59 -7.32
CA ILE A 16 -10.92 10.95 -6.83
C ILE A 16 -12.37 11.36 -7.15
N PRO A 17 -12.87 11.28 -8.40
CA PRO A 17 -14.24 11.68 -8.71
C PRO A 17 -15.30 10.87 -7.94
N LEU A 18 -15.02 9.59 -7.64
CA LEU A 18 -15.91 8.72 -6.87
C LEU A 18 -16.03 9.12 -5.40
N LEU A 19 -15.05 9.88 -4.89
CA LEU A 19 -15.00 10.36 -3.52
C LEU A 19 -15.47 11.82 -3.40
N THR A 20 -15.16 12.66 -4.40
CA THR A 20 -15.48 14.10 -4.39
C THR A 20 -16.84 14.43 -5.00
N ASP A 21 -17.33 13.63 -5.94
CA ASP A 21 -18.66 13.77 -6.56
C ASP A 21 -19.35 12.41 -6.75
N PRO A 22 -19.63 11.69 -5.65
CA PRO A 22 -20.14 10.32 -5.72
C PRO A 22 -21.48 10.21 -6.47
N LYS A 23 -22.34 11.23 -6.39
CA LYS A 23 -23.68 11.24 -6.98
C LYS A 23 -23.63 11.12 -8.50
N SER A 24 -22.78 11.91 -9.15
CA SER A 24 -22.59 11.86 -10.61
C SER A 24 -22.01 10.52 -11.10
N HIS A 25 -21.47 9.72 -10.18
CA HIS A 25 -20.89 8.40 -10.45
C HIS A 25 -21.73 7.23 -9.92
N GLY A 26 -23.00 7.46 -9.56
CA GLY A 26 -23.93 6.41 -9.14
C GLY A 26 -23.59 5.79 -7.78
N LEU A 27 -22.92 6.54 -6.91
CA LEU A 27 -22.65 6.19 -5.52
C LEU A 27 -23.51 7.07 -4.59
N SER A 28 -23.73 6.59 -3.36
CA SER A 28 -24.39 7.38 -2.30
C SER A 28 -23.67 8.72 -2.10
N ASP A 29 -24.39 9.80 -1.82
CA ASP A 29 -23.85 11.13 -1.50
C ASP A 29 -23.81 11.43 0.02
N GLU A 30 -24.06 10.43 0.86
CA GLU A 30 -24.03 10.55 2.34
C GLU A 30 -22.73 11.16 2.87
N HIS A 31 -21.59 10.68 2.34
CA HIS A 31 -20.26 11.23 2.59
C HIS A 31 -19.69 11.84 1.31
N VAL A 32 -19.13 13.04 1.39
CA VAL A 32 -18.35 13.64 0.30
C VAL A 32 -17.00 14.02 0.86
N PHE A 33 -15.92 13.70 0.13
CA PHE A 33 -14.57 13.87 0.63
C PHE A 33 -13.87 15.01 -0.09
N GLU A 34 -13.15 15.83 0.67
CA GLU A 34 -12.01 16.57 0.15
C GLU A 34 -10.78 15.64 0.17
N VAL A 35 -10.13 15.47 -0.97
CA VAL A 35 -9.08 14.46 -1.16
C VAL A 35 -7.71 15.12 -1.32
N ILE A 36 -6.81 14.83 -0.38
CA ILE A 36 -5.41 15.26 -0.42
C ILE A 36 -4.53 14.05 -0.75
N CYS A 37 -3.79 14.12 -1.87
CA CYS A 37 -2.92 13.05 -2.38
C CYS A 37 -1.47 13.56 -2.54
N PRO A 38 -0.67 13.60 -1.47
CA PRO A 38 0.70 14.10 -1.57
C PRO A 38 1.61 13.06 -2.25
N SER A 39 2.62 13.54 -3.00
CA SER A 39 3.74 12.69 -3.39
C SER A 39 4.67 12.47 -2.20
N ILE A 40 5.12 11.23 -1.97
CA ILE A 40 6.12 10.92 -0.94
C ILE A 40 7.40 11.73 -1.21
N PRO A 41 8.09 12.31 -0.21
CA PRO A 41 9.33 13.04 -0.45
C PRO A 41 10.37 12.18 -1.17
N GLY A 42 10.87 12.67 -2.31
CA GLY A 42 11.73 11.92 -3.23
C GLY A 42 11.00 11.08 -4.29
N TYR A 43 9.68 11.22 -4.40
CA TYR A 43 8.84 10.62 -5.44
C TYR A 43 8.16 11.71 -6.26
N GLY A 44 8.07 11.49 -7.58
CA GLY A 44 7.35 12.38 -8.49
C GLY A 44 7.76 13.83 -8.32
N TYR A 45 6.80 14.69 -7.98
CA TYR A 45 7.03 16.14 -7.86
C TYR A 45 7.40 16.62 -6.44
N SER A 46 7.57 15.71 -5.48
CA SER A 46 8.02 16.07 -4.13
C SER A 46 9.54 16.03 -4.01
N GLU A 47 10.13 17.10 -3.50
CA GLU A 47 11.57 17.22 -3.29
C GLU A 47 12.14 16.05 -2.48
N ALA A 48 13.30 15.54 -2.92
CA ALA A 48 14.03 14.51 -2.20
C ALA A 48 14.76 15.09 -0.98
N SER A 49 14.89 14.30 0.09
CA SER A 49 15.68 14.74 1.24
C SER A 49 17.16 14.91 0.88
N SER A 50 17.74 16.04 1.29
CA SER A 50 19.19 16.31 1.23
C SER A 50 19.97 15.65 2.37
N LYS A 51 19.29 14.99 3.31
CA LYS A 51 19.89 14.33 4.49
C LYS A 51 19.36 12.90 4.64
N LYS A 52 20.18 12.04 5.26
CA LYS A 52 19.76 10.69 5.68
C LYS A 52 18.68 10.75 6.77
N GLY A 53 17.96 9.65 6.97
CA GLY A 53 16.93 9.49 8.00
C GLY A 53 15.51 9.81 7.54
N LEU A 54 15.28 10.02 6.24
CA LEU A 54 13.94 10.19 5.68
C LEU A 54 13.25 8.81 5.51
N ASN A 55 12.72 8.29 6.61
CA ASN A 55 11.94 7.05 6.64
C ASN A 55 10.43 7.32 6.79
N SER A 56 9.62 6.27 6.87
CA SER A 56 8.16 6.36 6.99
C SER A 56 7.66 7.14 8.21
N VAL A 57 8.40 7.14 9.33
CA VAL A 57 8.07 7.95 10.51
C VAL A 57 8.33 9.43 10.24
N ALA A 58 9.44 9.76 9.57
CA ALA A 58 9.73 11.13 9.15
C ALA A 58 8.69 11.65 8.15
N THR A 59 8.29 10.83 7.17
CA THR A 59 7.24 11.16 6.20
C THR A 59 5.88 11.36 6.88
N ALA A 60 5.51 10.52 7.84
CA ALA A 60 4.28 10.70 8.63
C ALA A 60 4.25 12.07 9.35
N ARG A 61 5.38 12.53 9.90
CA ARG A 61 5.49 13.88 10.47
C ARG A 61 5.31 14.97 9.41
N ILE A 62 5.89 14.80 8.23
CA ILE A 62 5.78 15.77 7.13
C ILE A 62 4.32 15.87 6.69
N PHE A 63 3.62 14.75 6.50
CA PHE A 63 2.22 14.74 6.09
C PHE A 63 1.27 15.24 7.18
N TYR A 64 1.53 14.95 8.46
CA TYR A 64 0.77 15.61 9.54
C TYR A 64 0.96 17.13 9.52
N LYS A 65 2.20 17.61 9.30
CA LYS A 65 2.47 19.05 9.13
C LYS A 65 1.78 19.63 7.89
N LEU A 66 1.68 18.86 6.80
CA LEU A 66 0.92 19.27 5.61
C LEU A 66 -0.56 19.47 5.97
N MET A 67 -1.20 18.48 6.59
CA MET A 67 -2.62 18.55 6.96
C MET A 67 -2.91 19.73 7.90
N THR A 68 -2.05 19.96 8.90
CA THR A 68 -2.19 21.10 9.81
C THR A 68 -1.99 22.46 9.12
N ARG A 69 -1.06 22.57 8.16
CA ARG A 69 -0.86 23.80 7.36
C ARG A 69 -2.03 24.08 6.42
N LEU A 70 -2.71 23.05 5.93
CA LEU A 70 -3.94 23.16 5.15
C LEU A 70 -5.18 23.46 6.04
N GLY A 71 -5.03 23.45 7.37
CA GLY A 71 -6.09 23.79 8.32
C GLY A 71 -6.90 22.60 8.85
N PHE A 72 -6.59 21.36 8.46
CA PHE A 72 -7.33 20.18 8.91
C PHE A 72 -6.87 19.70 10.29
N GLN A 73 -7.80 19.71 11.24
CA GLN A 73 -7.57 19.22 12.61
C GLN A 73 -8.04 17.78 12.83
N LYS A 74 -9.00 17.32 12.02
CA LYS A 74 -9.58 15.98 12.07
C LYS A 74 -9.71 15.47 10.64
N PHE A 75 -9.12 14.32 10.35
CA PHE A 75 -9.12 13.78 8.99
C PHE A 75 -9.05 12.25 9.00
N TYR A 76 -9.51 11.64 7.91
CA TYR A 76 -9.28 10.22 7.63
C TYR A 76 -7.98 10.07 6.86
N ILE A 77 -7.34 8.91 7.02
CA ILE A 77 -6.10 8.59 6.30
C ILE A 77 -6.25 7.24 5.63
N GLN A 78 -5.75 7.15 4.40
CA GLN A 78 -5.86 5.95 3.58
C GLN A 78 -4.53 5.69 2.86
N GLY A 79 -4.10 4.43 2.79
CA GLY A 79 -2.94 4.05 2.00
C GLY A 79 -2.73 2.54 1.82
N GLY A 80 -2.09 2.19 0.71
CA GLY A 80 -1.49 0.88 0.43
C GLY A 80 0.05 1.00 0.41
N ASP A 81 0.77 -0.11 0.29
CA ASP A 81 2.24 -0.14 0.20
C ASP A 81 2.94 0.80 1.22
N TRP A 82 3.89 1.65 0.84
CA TRP A 82 4.51 2.64 1.74
C TRP A 82 3.49 3.58 2.39
N GLY A 83 2.43 3.94 1.67
CA GLY A 83 1.31 4.71 2.19
C GLY A 83 0.62 4.04 3.38
N SER A 84 0.50 2.71 3.39
CA SER A 84 -0.05 1.99 4.54
C SER A 84 0.81 2.16 5.79
N LEU A 85 2.14 2.11 5.64
CA LEU A 85 3.09 2.29 6.75
C LEU A 85 3.13 3.74 7.23
N ILE A 86 3.13 4.71 6.30
CA ILE A 86 3.10 6.15 6.62
C ILE A 86 1.81 6.50 7.37
N CYS A 87 0.65 6.06 6.86
CA CYS A 87 -0.64 6.28 7.51
C CYS A 87 -0.72 5.60 8.88
N THR A 88 -0.19 4.38 9.01
CA THR A 88 -0.08 3.67 10.30
C THR A 88 0.75 4.47 11.30
N ASN A 89 1.92 4.96 10.91
CA ASN A 89 2.77 5.79 11.77
C ASN A 89 2.06 7.09 12.17
N MET A 90 1.34 7.74 11.24
CA MET A 90 0.58 8.95 11.55
C MET A 90 -0.55 8.66 12.56
N ALA A 91 -1.28 7.55 12.43
CA ALA A 91 -2.30 7.12 13.39
C ALA A 91 -1.72 6.84 14.79
N GLN A 92 -0.50 6.29 14.87
CA GLN A 92 0.20 6.10 16.15
C GLN A 92 0.64 7.42 16.76
N MET A 93 1.13 8.35 15.93
CA MET A 93 1.72 9.60 16.39
C MET A 93 0.69 10.63 16.84
N VAL A 94 -0.43 10.77 16.11
CA VAL A 94 -1.44 11.80 16.33
C VAL A 94 -2.85 11.22 16.35
N PRO A 95 -3.14 10.21 17.21
CA PRO A 95 -4.43 9.52 17.21
C PRO A 95 -5.62 10.46 17.42
N ASN A 96 -5.42 11.57 18.14
CA ASN A 96 -6.45 12.57 18.36
C ASN A 96 -6.83 13.36 17.09
N HIS A 97 -5.99 13.40 16.05
CA HIS A 97 -6.29 14.11 14.79
C HIS A 97 -6.79 13.16 13.69
N VAL A 98 -6.63 11.84 13.88
CA VAL A 98 -7.02 10.82 12.90
C VAL A 98 -8.39 10.26 13.28
N LYS A 99 -9.44 10.63 12.52
CA LYS A 99 -10.81 10.09 12.71
C LYS A 99 -10.87 8.59 12.42
N GLY A 100 -10.09 8.14 11.44
CA GLY A 100 -10.03 6.74 11.06
C GLY A 100 -8.90 6.45 10.07
N LEU A 101 -8.42 5.21 10.11
CA LEU A 101 -7.38 4.67 9.26
C LEU A 101 -7.97 3.59 8.32
N HIS A 102 -7.89 3.79 7.02
CA HIS A 102 -8.29 2.79 6.03
C HIS A 102 -7.07 2.25 5.29
N LEU A 103 -6.93 0.93 5.20
CA LEU A 103 -5.76 0.29 4.62
C LEU A 103 -6.17 -0.76 3.59
N ASN A 104 -5.40 -0.87 2.51
CA ASN A 104 -5.49 -1.99 1.57
C ASN A 104 -4.22 -2.87 1.58
N MET A 105 -3.28 -2.60 2.49
CA MET A 105 -2.11 -3.42 2.78
C MET A 105 -1.74 -3.23 4.26
N ALA A 106 -1.24 -4.27 4.93
CA ALA A 106 -0.83 -4.18 6.33
C ALA A 106 0.52 -4.87 6.60
N PHE A 107 1.45 -4.13 7.20
CA PHE A 107 2.71 -4.66 7.72
C PHE A 107 2.51 -5.18 9.14
N ILE A 108 2.61 -6.50 9.34
CA ILE A 108 2.32 -7.15 10.62
C ILE A 108 3.52 -7.97 11.10
N SER A 109 3.86 -7.83 12.39
CA SER A 109 5.10 -8.39 12.97
C SER A 109 5.11 -9.91 13.11
N ARG A 110 6.20 -10.51 12.59
CA ARG A 110 6.39 -11.95 12.36
C ARG A 110 6.45 -12.85 13.60
N SER A 111 6.54 -12.32 14.82
CA SER A 111 6.81 -13.17 16.00
C SER A 111 5.67 -14.14 16.35
N PHE A 112 4.44 -13.88 15.91
CA PHE A 112 3.29 -14.79 16.09
C PHE A 112 3.05 -15.72 14.88
N TYR A 113 3.78 -15.54 13.77
CA TYR A 113 3.44 -16.13 12.45
C TYR A 113 4.37 -17.26 12.00
N THR A 114 5.40 -17.62 12.76
CA THR A 114 6.29 -18.73 12.36
C THR A 114 5.70 -20.11 12.66
N MET A 115 4.77 -20.21 13.61
CA MET A 115 4.17 -21.49 14.05
C MET A 115 2.74 -21.72 13.52
N THR A 116 1.97 -20.64 13.30
CA THR A 116 0.56 -20.72 12.91
C THR A 116 0.31 -21.19 11.47
N PRO A 117 1.17 -20.89 10.46
CA PRO A 117 0.94 -21.37 9.09
C PRO A 117 1.20 -22.88 8.94
N LEU A 118 2.16 -23.44 9.68
CA LEU A 118 2.42 -24.89 9.69
C LEU A 118 1.25 -25.69 10.29
N LEU A 119 0.60 -25.14 11.32
CA LEU A 119 -0.58 -25.73 11.96
C LEU A 119 -1.89 -25.42 11.22
N GLY A 120 -1.97 -24.29 10.52
CA GLY A 120 -3.18 -23.84 9.83
C GLY A 120 -3.62 -24.72 8.66
N GLN A 121 -2.71 -25.51 8.07
CA GLN A 121 -3.09 -26.45 7.00
C GLN A 121 -4.00 -27.59 7.51
N ARG A 122 -3.85 -28.02 8.77
CA ARG A 122 -4.68 -29.07 9.39
C ARG A 122 -5.70 -28.52 10.40
N PHE A 123 -5.40 -27.40 11.04
CA PHE A 123 -6.20 -26.81 12.12
C PHE A 123 -6.62 -25.36 11.85
N GLY A 124 -6.60 -24.90 10.59
CA GLY A 124 -6.87 -23.51 10.22
C GLY A 124 -8.18 -22.96 10.80
N ARG A 125 -9.25 -23.76 10.77
CA ARG A 125 -10.55 -23.39 11.35
C ARG A 125 -10.48 -23.22 12.88
N PHE A 126 -9.70 -24.03 13.59
CA PHE A 126 -9.47 -23.89 15.04
C PHE A 126 -8.63 -22.64 15.37
N LEU A 127 -7.70 -22.28 14.48
CA LEU A 127 -6.95 -21.03 14.55
C LEU A 127 -7.77 -19.82 14.06
N GLY A 128 -9.01 -20.07 13.60
CA GLY A 128 -9.99 -19.12 13.06
C GLY A 128 -9.55 -18.39 11.81
N TYR A 129 -8.91 -19.14 10.90
CA TYR A 129 -8.87 -18.82 9.49
C TYR A 129 -10.21 -19.18 8.83
N THR A 130 -10.66 -18.28 7.95
CA THR A 130 -11.78 -18.53 7.05
C THR A 130 -11.35 -19.44 5.90
N GLU A 131 -12.31 -19.96 5.13
CA GLU A 131 -11.99 -20.72 3.91
C GLU A 131 -11.22 -19.86 2.90
N LYS A 132 -11.54 -18.56 2.82
CA LYS A 132 -10.82 -17.61 1.95
C LYS A 132 -9.38 -17.40 2.40
N ASP A 133 -9.13 -17.32 3.71
CA ASP A 133 -7.76 -17.25 4.25
C ASP A 133 -6.96 -18.50 3.87
N ILE A 134 -7.58 -19.68 3.93
CA ILE A 134 -6.93 -20.93 3.57
C ILE A 134 -6.62 -20.94 2.06
N GLU A 135 -7.58 -20.56 1.22
CA GLU A 135 -7.41 -20.46 -0.23
C GLU A 135 -6.24 -19.53 -0.61
N LEU A 136 -6.14 -18.36 0.03
CA LEU A 136 -5.13 -17.35 -0.30
C LEU A 136 -3.75 -17.66 0.28
N LEU A 137 -3.68 -18.32 1.45
CA LEU A 137 -2.40 -18.63 2.10
C LEU A 137 -1.81 -19.99 1.72
N TYR A 138 -2.60 -20.95 1.25
CA TYR A 138 -2.15 -22.33 1.06
C TYR A 138 -2.12 -22.80 -0.40
N PRO A 139 -1.13 -23.64 -0.78
CA PRO A 139 -0.06 -24.17 0.08
C PRO A 139 1.02 -23.11 0.39
N TYR A 140 1.33 -22.94 1.69
CA TYR A 140 2.05 -21.77 2.22
C TYR A 140 3.49 -21.67 1.72
N LYS A 141 4.14 -22.82 1.54
CA LYS A 141 5.52 -22.87 1.05
C LYS A 141 5.60 -22.26 -0.36
N GLU A 142 4.66 -22.60 -1.22
CA GLU A 142 4.62 -22.14 -2.61
C GLU A 142 4.05 -20.72 -2.71
N LYS A 143 2.87 -20.47 -2.13
CA LYS A 143 2.16 -19.19 -2.27
C LYS A 143 2.82 -18.05 -1.51
N VAL A 144 3.44 -18.33 -0.37
CA VAL A 144 4.01 -17.29 0.49
C VAL A 144 5.54 -17.32 0.46
N PHE A 145 6.16 -18.42 0.88
CA PHE A 145 7.62 -18.44 1.06
C PHE A 145 8.39 -18.31 -0.26
N TYR A 146 8.10 -19.16 -1.25
CA TYR A 146 8.77 -19.09 -2.55
C TYR A 146 8.40 -17.84 -3.33
N SER A 147 7.14 -17.39 -3.22
CA SER A 147 6.71 -16.11 -3.81
C SER A 147 7.54 -14.94 -3.28
N ILE A 148 7.65 -14.78 -1.96
CA ILE A 148 8.46 -13.70 -1.35
C ILE A 148 9.92 -13.79 -1.79
N MET A 149 10.51 -14.99 -1.80
CA MET A 149 11.91 -15.16 -2.22
C MET A 149 12.13 -14.78 -3.69
N ARG A 150 11.19 -15.14 -4.57
CA ARG A 150 11.24 -14.79 -5.99
C ARG A 150 11.04 -13.30 -6.24
N GLU A 151 10.09 -12.68 -5.53
CA GLU A 151 9.62 -11.33 -5.82
C GLU A 151 10.36 -10.21 -5.07
N SER A 152 11.18 -10.54 -4.07
CA SER A 152 11.86 -9.53 -3.21
C SER A 152 13.20 -9.01 -3.74
N GLY A 153 13.63 -9.40 -4.94
CA GLY A 153 14.90 -8.98 -5.52
C GLY A 153 15.04 -7.46 -5.64
N TYR A 154 13.99 -6.79 -6.14
CA TYR A 154 13.95 -5.32 -6.24
C TYR A 154 14.13 -4.66 -4.86
N LEU A 155 13.43 -5.17 -3.85
CA LEU A 155 13.44 -4.63 -2.49
C LEU A 155 14.84 -4.73 -1.88
N HIS A 156 15.53 -5.86 -2.10
CA HIS A 156 16.86 -6.08 -1.56
C HIS A 156 17.90 -5.13 -2.17
N ILE A 157 17.93 -4.99 -3.50
CA ILE A 157 18.89 -4.09 -4.14
C ILE A 157 18.60 -2.62 -3.81
N GLN A 158 17.33 -2.22 -3.71
CA GLN A 158 16.95 -0.85 -3.33
C GLN A 158 17.22 -0.54 -1.85
N ALA A 159 17.05 -1.51 -0.96
CA ALA A 159 17.36 -1.33 0.46
C ALA A 159 18.87 -1.19 0.74
N THR A 160 19.72 -1.65 -0.16
CA THR A 160 21.18 -1.70 0.07
C THR A 160 21.96 -0.72 -0.82
N LYS A 161 21.71 -0.75 -2.14
CA LYS A 161 22.45 -0.04 -3.18
C LYS A 161 21.51 0.74 -4.14
N PRO A 162 20.61 1.60 -3.63
CA PRO A 162 19.64 2.32 -4.45
C PRO A 162 20.31 3.26 -5.47
N ASP A 163 21.39 3.94 -5.09
CA ASP A 163 22.15 4.81 -6.00
C ASP A 163 22.82 4.06 -7.16
N THR A 164 23.13 2.77 -6.98
CA THR A 164 23.73 1.94 -8.04
C THR A 164 22.68 1.55 -9.07
N VAL A 165 21.58 0.93 -8.63
CA VAL A 165 20.52 0.48 -9.55
C VAL A 165 19.76 1.68 -10.15
N GLY A 166 19.47 2.70 -9.36
CA GLY A 166 18.72 3.87 -9.81
C GLY A 166 19.48 4.72 -10.84
N CYS A 167 20.82 4.76 -10.80
CA CYS A 167 21.61 5.47 -11.80
C CYS A 167 21.37 4.89 -13.21
N ALA A 168 21.42 3.55 -13.33
CA ALA A 168 21.15 2.87 -14.60
C ALA A 168 19.70 3.07 -15.07
N LEU A 169 18.73 3.13 -14.15
CA LEU A 169 17.32 3.36 -14.48
C LEU A 169 17.05 4.81 -14.92
N ASN A 170 17.75 5.79 -14.36
CA ASN A 170 17.63 7.19 -14.78
C ASN A 170 18.25 7.45 -16.16
N ASP A 171 19.21 6.64 -16.60
CA ASP A 171 19.90 6.81 -17.88
C ASP A 171 19.22 6.06 -19.05
N SER A 172 18.33 5.12 -18.75
CA SER A 172 17.66 4.29 -19.76
C SER A 172 16.14 4.32 -19.59
N PRO A 173 15.37 4.95 -20.51
CA PRO A 173 13.91 4.99 -20.41
C PRO A 173 13.29 3.60 -20.56
N VAL A 174 13.89 2.75 -21.40
CA VAL A 174 13.47 1.33 -21.53
C VAL A 174 13.78 0.56 -20.24
N GLY A 175 14.94 0.81 -19.63
CA GLY A 175 15.31 0.21 -18.35
C GLY A 175 14.34 0.60 -17.23
N LEU A 176 14.01 1.89 -17.13
CA LEU A 176 13.01 2.40 -16.17
C LEU A 176 11.63 1.77 -16.41
N ALA A 177 11.16 1.80 -17.65
CA ALA A 177 9.86 1.25 -18.02
C ALA A 177 9.77 -0.24 -17.68
N ALA A 178 10.75 -1.05 -18.10
CA ALA A 178 10.76 -2.48 -17.79
C ALA A 178 10.75 -2.76 -16.28
N TYR A 179 11.55 -2.01 -15.51
CA TYR A 179 11.67 -2.19 -14.06
C TYR A 179 10.36 -1.86 -13.31
N ILE A 180 9.60 -0.88 -13.80
CA ILE A 180 8.32 -0.47 -13.20
C ILE A 180 7.17 -1.34 -13.72
N LEU A 181 7.08 -1.57 -15.03
CA LEU A 181 6.00 -2.33 -15.67
C LEU A 181 5.93 -3.78 -15.18
N GLU A 182 7.06 -4.41 -14.90
CA GLU A 182 7.08 -5.76 -14.32
C GLU A 182 6.25 -5.83 -13.04
N LYS A 183 6.25 -4.77 -12.22
CA LYS A 183 5.44 -4.71 -11.00
C LYS A 183 3.95 -4.58 -11.32
N PHE A 184 3.58 -3.74 -12.29
CA PHE A 184 2.20 -3.65 -12.77
C PHE A 184 1.68 -4.95 -13.41
N SER A 185 2.56 -5.83 -13.88
CA SER A 185 2.21 -7.20 -14.27
C SER A 185 2.02 -8.08 -13.03
N THR A 186 3.12 -8.39 -12.32
CA THR A 186 3.15 -9.42 -11.27
C THR A 186 2.25 -9.08 -10.07
N TRP A 187 2.19 -7.80 -9.67
CA TRP A 187 1.48 -7.38 -8.46
C TRP A 187 -0.02 -7.11 -8.69
N THR A 188 -0.44 -7.05 -9.96
CA THR A 188 -1.85 -7.09 -10.35
C THR A 188 -2.37 -8.52 -10.26
N LYS A 189 -1.63 -9.45 -10.87
CA LYS A 189 -1.92 -10.87 -10.78
C LYS A 189 -0.65 -11.70 -10.97
N SER A 190 -0.38 -12.61 -10.05
CA SER A 190 0.85 -13.41 -10.06
C SER A 190 1.02 -14.30 -11.29
N GLU A 191 -0.09 -14.69 -11.92
CA GLU A 191 -0.15 -15.52 -13.12
C GLU A 191 0.22 -14.75 -14.40
N TYR A 192 0.23 -13.42 -14.35
CA TYR A 192 0.59 -12.60 -15.52
C TYR A 192 2.07 -12.73 -15.90
N ARG A 193 2.92 -13.20 -14.98
CA ARG A 193 4.33 -13.52 -15.26
C ARG A 193 4.52 -14.60 -16.33
N GLU A 194 3.53 -15.49 -16.49
CA GLU A 194 3.59 -16.58 -17.47
C GLU A 194 3.04 -16.17 -18.84
N LEU A 195 2.53 -14.95 -18.97
CA LEU A 195 2.02 -14.40 -20.22
C LEU A 195 3.15 -13.72 -21.00
N GLU A 196 3.16 -13.89 -22.32
CA GLU A 196 4.16 -13.28 -23.21
C GLU A 196 4.16 -11.74 -23.15
N ASP A 197 2.98 -11.14 -23.00
CA ASP A 197 2.76 -9.69 -22.90
C ASP A 197 2.80 -9.17 -21.45
N GLY A 198 3.04 -10.05 -20.48
CA GLY A 198 2.96 -9.73 -19.05
C GLY A 198 1.56 -9.29 -18.57
N GLY A 199 0.51 -9.43 -19.38
CA GLY A 199 -0.86 -9.05 -19.03
C GLY A 199 -1.08 -7.57 -18.69
N LEU A 200 -0.19 -6.66 -19.11
CA LEU A 200 -0.19 -5.25 -18.70
C LEU A 200 -1.49 -4.50 -19.05
N GLU A 201 -2.06 -4.78 -20.21
CA GLU A 201 -3.27 -4.10 -20.71
C GLU A 201 -4.59 -4.69 -20.20
N ARG A 202 -4.54 -5.74 -19.36
CA ARG A 202 -5.75 -6.39 -18.83
C ARG A 202 -6.48 -5.53 -17.80
N LYS A 203 -5.75 -4.66 -17.10
CA LYS A 203 -6.27 -3.79 -16.03
C LYS A 203 -5.98 -2.31 -16.24
N PHE A 204 -4.96 -1.97 -17.01
CA PHE A 204 -4.54 -0.60 -17.24
C PHE A 204 -4.55 -0.32 -18.74
N SER A 205 -4.75 0.94 -19.13
CA SER A 205 -4.36 1.36 -20.48
C SER A 205 -2.85 1.57 -20.53
N LEU A 206 -2.26 1.50 -21.72
CA LEU A 206 -0.85 1.86 -21.89
C LEU A 206 -0.59 3.31 -21.50
N ASP A 207 -1.52 4.23 -21.79
CA ASP A 207 -1.41 5.64 -21.40
C ASP A 207 -1.33 5.78 -19.87
N ASP A 208 -2.16 5.06 -19.13
CA ASP A 208 -2.15 5.08 -17.67
C ASP A 208 -0.81 4.61 -17.09
N LEU A 209 -0.26 3.53 -17.65
CA LEU A 209 1.05 3.01 -17.25
C LEU A 209 2.18 3.98 -17.62
N LEU A 210 2.14 4.54 -18.82
CA LEU A 210 3.11 5.49 -19.31
C LEU A 210 3.07 6.81 -18.53
N VAL A 211 1.90 7.29 -18.10
CA VAL A 211 1.80 8.46 -17.24
C VAL A 211 2.55 8.22 -15.93
N ASN A 212 2.36 7.07 -15.28
CA ASN A 212 3.10 6.74 -14.07
C ASN A 212 4.62 6.68 -14.33
N ILE A 213 5.06 6.03 -15.41
CA ILE A 213 6.49 5.97 -15.79
C ILE A 213 7.05 7.36 -16.08
N MET A 214 6.30 8.21 -16.80
CA MET A 214 6.72 9.56 -17.16
C MET A 214 6.87 10.47 -15.96
N ILE A 215 6.06 10.28 -14.91
CA ILE A 215 6.26 10.97 -13.63
C ILE A 215 7.66 10.65 -13.08
N TYR A 216 8.10 9.39 -13.06
CA TYR A 216 9.46 9.03 -12.64
C TYR A 216 10.53 9.56 -13.59
N TRP A 217 10.35 9.39 -14.90
CA TRP A 217 11.32 9.75 -15.93
C TRP A 217 11.60 11.26 -15.96
N THR A 218 10.55 12.07 -16.06
CA THR A 218 10.68 13.53 -16.21
C THR A 218 11.18 14.23 -14.95
N THR A 219 10.99 13.61 -13.79
CA THR A 219 11.47 14.14 -12.50
C THR A 219 12.82 13.57 -12.08
N GLY A 220 13.31 12.52 -12.76
CA GLY A 220 14.55 11.82 -12.41
C GLY A 220 14.51 11.17 -11.02
N THR A 221 13.32 10.84 -10.51
CA THR A 221 13.13 10.48 -9.08
C THR A 221 13.29 9.01 -8.74
N ILE A 222 13.67 8.13 -9.69
CA ILE A 222 13.82 6.70 -9.37
C ILE A 222 14.89 6.44 -8.31
N VAL A 223 16.02 7.17 -8.32
CA VAL A 223 17.07 7.03 -7.30
C VAL A 223 16.55 7.46 -5.93
N SER A 224 15.91 8.63 -5.86
CA SER A 224 15.40 9.17 -4.59
C SER A 224 14.26 8.32 -4.02
N SER A 225 13.41 7.76 -4.87
CA SER A 225 12.33 6.86 -4.44
C SER A 225 12.90 5.57 -3.85
N GLN A 226 13.95 5.02 -4.47
CA GLN A 226 14.62 3.80 -4.01
C GLN A 226 15.41 4.00 -2.71
N ARG A 227 16.00 5.19 -2.49
CA ARG A 227 16.64 5.54 -1.21
C ARG A 227 15.66 5.40 -0.03
N TYR A 228 14.35 5.53 -0.26
CA TYR A 228 13.33 5.31 0.75
C TYR A 228 13.33 3.86 1.29
N TYR A 229 13.60 2.86 0.45
CA TYR A 229 13.79 1.47 0.90
C TYR A 229 14.99 1.37 1.83
N LYS A 230 16.11 2.01 1.49
CA LYS A 230 17.31 2.00 2.33
C LYS A 230 17.11 2.67 3.68
N GLU A 231 16.35 3.77 3.72
CA GLU A 231 16.06 4.48 4.98
C GLU A 231 15.08 3.71 5.89
N ASN A 232 14.21 2.87 5.32
CA ASN A 232 13.26 2.06 6.11
C ASN A 232 13.78 0.65 6.44
N LEU A 233 14.57 0.03 5.57
CA LEU A 233 14.94 -1.39 5.65
C LEU A 233 16.46 -1.63 5.74
N GLY A 234 17.28 -0.59 5.58
CA GLY A 234 18.75 -0.72 5.55
C GLY A 234 19.37 -1.18 6.88
N GLN A 235 18.63 -1.06 7.99
CA GLN A 235 19.03 -1.59 9.32
C GLN A 235 18.44 -2.98 9.61
N GLY A 236 17.66 -3.54 8.68
CA GLY A 236 16.90 -4.77 8.85
C GLY A 236 15.40 -4.56 8.77
N ILE A 237 14.67 -5.67 8.61
CA ILE A 237 13.21 -5.69 8.54
C ILE A 237 12.66 -5.82 9.96
N MET A 238 11.75 -4.94 10.36
CA MET A 238 11.04 -5.00 11.64
C MET A 238 11.97 -4.90 12.88
N VAL A 239 13.02 -4.10 12.78
CA VAL A 239 14.03 -3.91 13.86
C VAL A 239 13.66 -2.81 14.85
N HIS A 240 12.72 -1.93 14.50
CA HIS A 240 12.35 -0.79 15.31
C HIS A 240 11.09 -1.05 16.15
N LYS A 241 11.13 -0.63 17.43
CA LYS A 241 10.04 -0.87 18.39
C LYS A 241 8.67 -0.35 17.93
N HIS A 242 8.62 0.77 17.19
CA HIS A 242 7.36 1.36 16.72
C HIS A 242 6.61 0.45 15.72
N GLU A 243 7.33 -0.41 15.01
CA GLU A 243 6.75 -1.39 14.08
C GLU A 243 5.93 -2.46 14.82
N GLY A 244 6.19 -2.68 16.12
CA GLY A 244 5.39 -3.54 17.00
C GLY A 244 4.24 -2.80 17.73
N MET A 245 4.22 -1.47 17.74
CA MET A 245 3.21 -0.70 18.49
C MET A 245 1.81 -0.84 17.87
N LYS A 246 0.79 -0.96 18.71
CA LYS A 246 -0.60 -1.09 18.26
C LYS A 246 -1.19 0.27 17.83
N VAL A 247 -2.24 0.24 17.03
CA VAL A 247 -2.98 1.41 16.54
C VAL A 247 -4.40 1.41 17.11
N PHE A 248 -4.77 2.47 17.81
CA PHE A 248 -6.03 2.54 18.58
C PHE A 248 -7.08 3.50 18.00
N VAL A 249 -6.89 3.96 16.75
CA VAL A 249 -7.92 4.69 16.00
C VAL A 249 -8.85 3.69 15.27
N PRO A 250 -10.11 4.04 15.00
CA PRO A 250 -10.99 3.20 14.18
C PRO A 250 -10.30 2.83 12.85
N THR A 251 -10.22 1.54 12.56
CA THR A 251 -9.47 1.03 11.40
C THR A 251 -10.36 0.21 10.49
N GLY A 252 -10.24 0.42 9.18
CA GLY A 252 -10.85 -0.40 8.13
C GLY A 252 -9.79 -1.06 7.25
N PHE A 253 -10.06 -2.27 6.78
CA PHE A 253 -9.13 -3.03 5.94
C PHE A 253 -9.81 -3.65 4.72
N SER A 254 -9.31 -3.35 3.52
CA SER A 254 -9.71 -3.98 2.26
C SER A 254 -8.72 -5.09 1.89
N ALA A 255 -9.14 -6.35 1.97
CA ALA A 255 -8.32 -7.51 1.60
C ALA A 255 -8.52 -7.84 0.11
N PHE A 256 -7.63 -7.32 -0.73
CA PHE A 256 -7.59 -7.63 -2.16
C PHE A 256 -6.99 -9.03 -2.42
N PRO A 257 -7.62 -9.86 -3.27
CA PRO A 257 -7.25 -11.27 -3.40
C PRO A 257 -5.88 -11.50 -4.06
N SER A 258 -5.38 -10.53 -4.85
CA SER A 258 -4.08 -10.62 -5.51
C SER A 258 -3.02 -9.70 -4.89
N GLU A 259 -3.22 -9.24 -3.65
CA GLU A 259 -2.18 -8.55 -2.87
C GLU A 259 -0.97 -9.46 -2.61
N LEU A 260 0.22 -8.88 -2.51
CA LEU A 260 1.51 -9.57 -2.37
C LEU A 260 1.56 -10.55 -1.21
N LEU A 261 0.88 -10.21 -0.12
CA LEU A 261 0.72 -11.06 1.04
C LEU A 261 -0.67 -10.87 1.62
N HIS A 262 -1.47 -11.95 1.57
CA HIS A 262 -2.76 -11.97 2.25
C HIS A 262 -2.58 -11.86 3.77
N ALA A 263 -3.37 -10.97 4.39
CA ALA A 263 -3.34 -10.73 5.82
C ALA A 263 -4.70 -11.04 6.44
N PRO A 264 -4.90 -12.24 7.00
CA PRO A 264 -6.15 -12.61 7.69
C PRO A 264 -6.58 -11.59 8.73
N GLU A 265 -7.90 -11.42 8.89
CA GLU A 265 -8.49 -10.44 9.81
C GLU A 265 -7.92 -10.54 11.24
N LYS A 266 -7.69 -11.76 11.72
CA LYS A 266 -7.09 -11.98 13.05
C LYS A 266 -5.70 -11.37 13.18
N TRP A 267 -4.87 -11.46 12.15
CA TRP A 267 -3.54 -10.88 12.15
C TRP A 267 -3.63 -9.36 12.14
N VAL A 268 -4.52 -8.81 11.33
CA VAL A 268 -4.80 -7.36 11.28
C VAL A 268 -5.23 -6.87 12.67
N LYS A 269 -6.18 -7.54 13.34
CA LYS A 269 -6.65 -7.20 14.69
C LYS A 269 -5.56 -7.15 15.77
N VAL A 270 -4.47 -7.92 15.62
CA VAL A 270 -3.35 -7.86 16.58
C VAL A 270 -2.67 -6.48 16.58
N LYS A 271 -2.45 -5.93 15.38
CA LYS A 271 -1.82 -4.62 15.18
C LYS A 271 -2.83 -3.47 15.31
N TYR A 272 -4.07 -3.69 14.89
CA TYR A 272 -5.17 -2.71 14.88
C TYR A 272 -6.32 -3.20 15.77
N PRO A 273 -6.24 -3.09 17.12
CA PRO A 273 -7.28 -3.59 18.02
C PRO A 273 -8.68 -3.00 17.79
N LYS A 274 -8.77 -1.78 17.23
CA LYS A 274 -10.04 -1.14 16.84
C LYS A 274 -10.33 -1.32 15.34
N LEU A 275 -10.15 -2.53 14.82
CA LEU A 275 -10.59 -2.88 13.47
C LEU A 275 -12.12 -2.99 13.45
N ILE A 276 -12.77 -2.07 12.75
CA ILE A 276 -14.24 -1.96 12.70
C ILE A 276 -14.82 -2.49 11.39
N SER A 277 -14.00 -2.55 10.33
CA SER A 277 -14.36 -3.17 9.06
C SER A 277 -13.20 -3.98 8.50
N TYR A 278 -13.51 -5.17 8.02
CA TYR A 278 -12.61 -6.01 7.22
C TYR A 278 -13.44 -6.55 6.06
N SER A 279 -13.02 -6.23 4.84
CA SER A 279 -13.78 -6.56 3.62
C SER A 279 -12.91 -7.40 2.69
N TYR A 280 -13.35 -8.62 2.38
CA TYR A 280 -12.77 -9.40 1.28
C TYR A 280 -13.25 -8.83 -0.05
N MET A 281 -12.32 -8.41 -0.90
CA MET A 281 -12.65 -7.90 -2.24
C MET A 281 -12.80 -9.05 -3.22
N GLU A 282 -13.70 -8.89 -4.18
CA GLU A 282 -13.98 -9.91 -5.20
C GLU A 282 -12.82 -10.06 -6.20
N ARG A 283 -12.07 -8.99 -6.44
CA ARG A 283 -10.98 -8.90 -7.42
C ARG A 283 -10.06 -7.72 -7.12
N GLY A 284 -8.93 -7.67 -7.82
CA GLY A 284 -7.88 -6.65 -7.70
C GLY A 284 -6.65 -7.16 -6.93
N GLY A 285 -5.52 -6.51 -7.17
CA GLY A 285 -4.25 -6.79 -6.54
C GLY A 285 -3.72 -5.62 -5.72
N HIS A 286 -2.43 -5.37 -5.85
CA HIS A 286 -1.68 -4.41 -5.05
C HIS A 286 -2.08 -2.95 -5.32
N PHE A 287 -2.38 -2.60 -6.58
CA PHE A 287 -2.68 -1.23 -6.99
C PHE A 287 -4.18 -0.95 -6.88
N ALA A 288 -4.77 -1.22 -5.72
CA ALA A 288 -6.22 -1.25 -5.47
C ALA A 288 -6.99 -0.05 -6.05
N ALA A 289 -6.49 1.17 -5.83
CA ALA A 289 -7.14 2.41 -6.31
C ALA A 289 -7.08 2.55 -7.85
N PHE A 290 -6.03 2.00 -8.46
CA PHE A 290 -5.76 2.11 -9.89
C PHE A 290 -6.44 1.00 -10.69
N GLU A 291 -6.49 -0.22 -10.11
CA GLU A 291 -7.13 -1.40 -10.69
C GLU A 291 -8.65 -1.40 -10.51
N GLU A 292 -9.12 -1.13 -9.28
CA GLU A 292 -10.53 -1.30 -8.90
C GLU A 292 -11.05 -0.06 -8.11
N PRO A 293 -11.01 1.15 -8.71
CA PRO A 293 -11.33 2.41 -8.04
C PRO A 293 -12.72 2.39 -7.39
N LYS A 294 -13.71 1.78 -8.05
CA LYS A 294 -15.09 1.70 -7.55
C LYS A 294 -15.20 0.80 -6.31
N LEU A 295 -14.52 -0.35 -6.29
CA LEU A 295 -14.54 -1.25 -5.14
C LEU A 295 -13.91 -0.59 -3.93
N LEU A 296 -12.74 0.03 -4.12
CA LEU A 296 -12.06 0.73 -3.04
C LEU A 296 -12.86 1.94 -2.54
N ALA A 297 -13.45 2.74 -3.42
CA ALA A 297 -14.29 3.88 -3.02
C ALA A 297 -15.49 3.44 -2.19
N GLN A 298 -16.19 2.38 -2.61
CA GLN A 298 -17.32 1.83 -1.86
C GLN A 298 -16.90 1.34 -0.47
N ASP A 299 -15.75 0.68 -0.35
CA ASP A 299 -15.26 0.20 0.94
C ASP A 299 -14.81 1.33 1.87
N ILE A 300 -14.14 2.36 1.34
CA ILE A 300 -13.80 3.58 2.11
C ILE A 300 -15.06 4.21 2.68
N ARG A 301 -16.12 4.35 1.88
CA ARG A 301 -17.40 4.92 2.32
C ARG A 301 -18.06 4.08 3.40
N LYS A 302 -18.17 2.77 3.18
CA LYS A 302 -18.69 1.82 4.17
C LYS A 302 -17.93 1.93 5.50
N PHE A 303 -16.60 2.00 5.44
CA PHE A 303 -15.76 2.20 6.62
C PHE A 303 -16.06 3.52 7.33
N VAL A 304 -16.16 4.62 6.58
CA VAL A 304 -16.44 5.95 7.15
C VAL A 304 -17.81 5.99 7.81
N SER A 305 -18.86 5.44 7.19
CA SER A 305 -20.19 5.30 7.81
C SER A 305 -20.10 4.56 9.16
N LEU A 306 -19.35 3.46 9.23
CA LEU A 306 -19.16 2.71 10.48
C LEU A 306 -18.33 3.49 11.51
N ALA A 307 -17.33 4.26 11.07
CA ALA A 307 -16.48 5.03 11.96
C ALA A 307 -17.20 6.23 12.60
N GLU A 308 -18.20 6.80 11.92
CA GLU A 308 -19.00 7.92 12.45
C GLU A 308 -20.12 7.48 13.40
N LEU A 309 -20.43 6.20 13.46
CA LEU A 309 -21.38 5.62 14.42
C LEU A 309 -20.76 5.31 15.81
N GLN A 310 -19.44 5.45 15.97
CA GLN A 310 -18.72 5.20 17.23
C GLN A 310 -18.59 6.45 18.10
#